data_AF-A0A9D2EPM3-F1
#
_entry.id   AF-A0A9D2EPM3-F1
#
_cell.length_a   1.000
_cell.length_b   1.000
_cell.length_c   1.000
_cell.angle_alpha   90.00
_cell.angle_beta   90.00
_cell.angle_gamma   90.00
#
_symmetry.space_group_name_H-M   'P 1'
#
loop_
_entity.id
_entity.type
_entity.pdbx_description
1 polymer ?
#
loop_
_entity_poly.entity_id
_entity_poly.type
_entity_poly.pdbx_seq_one_letter_code
_entity_poly.pdbx_strand_id
1 'polypeptide(L)'
;MKLLNPEIAYRPVPSPCYDVEACESWLSHMAAQGLFVEKLGIRLARFRRGTPCSVRYRLTAARLKGGWLDVVPSEPLSTEKALYAESGWYFVCAQQEFFLYACEDPCAPEPHTDPAVQALSLKMARRSAWWEFFGAVIVLVAQFALNGHGRVVQLLVEAPLLSICIYLYFFGALFLASRDLYNILKLSRRLRQGYAPDHRKDWRTAARIHWIGQGVTMGALLLLILGGVCFLAQSGTRQPLTEYPSPLPFATLQDLSDGTLVRDDSTFNTLEVRHSLLAPTILDYEESGKILQNGKVVLDTSLTVRYYDTHSPWLARLLVNDLHENQSLLADEPQPLPDLPGTDSAYGYSGKEGVSRQLILVQGSRVMSVLWIDADGTQNFDRLAPRFAEAFAAA
;
A
#
# COMPACT_ATOMS: atom_id res chain seq x y z
N MET A 1 -11.03 31.80 11.86
CA MET A 1 -9.56 31.86 12.09
C MET A 1 -9.30 32.24 13.53
N LYS A 2 -9.00 31.27 14.41
CA LYS A 2 -8.62 31.54 15.82
C LYS A 2 -7.17 32.01 15.83
N LEU A 3 -6.96 33.22 16.33
CA LEU A 3 -5.66 33.88 16.52
C LEU A 3 -4.72 32.98 17.33
N LEU A 4 -3.53 32.73 16.80
CA LEU A 4 -2.43 32.06 17.50
C LEU A 4 -2.08 32.87 18.75
N ASN A 5 -2.31 32.31 19.94
CA ASN A 5 -1.89 32.88 21.20
C ASN A 5 -0.35 33.03 21.17
N PRO A 6 0.24 34.23 21.34
CA PRO A 6 1.69 34.46 21.17
C PRO A 6 2.57 33.68 22.16
N GLU A 7 1.96 33.12 23.20
CA GLU A 7 2.57 32.30 24.24
C GLU A 7 2.73 30.82 23.84
N ILE A 8 2.08 30.35 22.77
CA ILE A 8 2.09 28.93 22.39
C ILE A 8 2.92 28.73 21.12
N ALA A 9 3.84 27.77 21.17
CA ALA A 9 4.63 27.34 20.01
C ALA A 9 4.35 25.88 19.69
N TYR A 10 4.22 25.57 18.39
CA TYR A 10 4.16 24.20 17.90
C TYR A 10 5.51 23.79 17.30
N ARG A 11 5.96 22.58 17.61
CA ARG A 11 7.15 21.98 17.01
C ARG A 11 6.86 20.55 16.58
N PRO A 12 7.40 20.11 15.41
CA PRO A 12 7.34 18.72 15.02
C PRO A 12 8.14 17.87 16.01
N VAL A 13 7.57 16.73 16.39
CA VAL A 13 8.25 15.77 17.25
C VAL A 13 9.37 15.12 16.43
N PRO A 14 10.62 15.11 16.93
CA PRO A 14 11.75 14.57 16.18
C PRO A 14 11.71 13.06 16.05
N SER A 15 11.26 12.35 17.09
CA SER A 15 11.22 10.89 17.12
C SER A 15 10.02 10.43 17.96
N PRO A 16 9.41 9.27 17.64
CA PRO A 16 8.38 8.68 18.47
C PRO A 16 8.86 8.47 19.90
N CYS A 17 7.92 8.41 20.85
CA CYS A 17 8.23 8.23 22.28
C CYS A 17 8.92 6.89 22.58
N TYR A 18 8.85 5.93 21.64
CA TYR A 18 9.62 4.69 21.67
C TYR A 18 11.15 4.91 21.66
N ASP A 19 11.65 6.03 21.14
CA ASP A 19 13.04 6.49 21.32
C ASP A 19 13.14 7.44 22.53
N VAL A 20 13.00 6.87 23.73
CA VAL A 20 12.96 7.60 25.01
C VAL A 20 14.14 8.56 25.15
N GLU A 21 15.36 8.07 24.92
CA GLU A 21 16.61 8.84 25.04
C GLU A 21 16.61 10.08 24.14
N ALA A 22 16.19 9.93 22.87
CA ALA A 22 16.14 11.05 21.93
C ALA A 22 15.00 12.03 22.27
N CYS A 23 13.86 11.53 22.74
CA CYS A 23 12.72 12.36 23.12
C CYS A 23 13.04 13.21 24.35
N GLU A 24 13.61 12.62 25.40
CA GLU A 24 14.03 13.34 26.61
C GLU A 24 15.10 14.40 26.30
N SER A 25 16.13 14.04 25.53
CA SER A 25 17.20 14.96 25.13
C SER A 25 16.66 16.15 24.33
N TRP A 26 15.68 15.90 23.44
CA TRP A 26 15.02 16.96 22.68
C TRP A 26 14.19 17.89 23.57
N LEU A 27 13.37 17.35 24.48
CA LEU A 27 12.54 18.15 25.38
C LEU A 27 13.38 19.02 26.31
N SER A 28 14.48 18.49 26.85
CA SER A 28 15.43 19.27 27.66
C SER A 28 16.10 20.38 26.83
N HIS A 29 16.47 20.10 25.58
CA HIS A 29 16.99 21.12 24.67
C HIS A 29 15.94 22.21 24.34
N MET A 30 14.65 21.87 24.23
CA MET A 30 13.57 22.85 24.04
C MET A 30 13.37 23.72 25.28
N ALA A 31 13.42 23.16 26.49
CA ALA A 31 13.32 23.95 27.73
C ALA A 31 14.50 24.91 27.89
N ALA A 32 15.71 24.50 27.52
CA ALA A 32 16.88 25.38 27.48
C ALA A 32 16.73 26.56 26.50
N GLN A 33 15.77 26.49 25.57
CA GLN A 33 15.39 27.58 24.65
C GLN A 33 14.16 28.36 25.13
N GLY A 34 13.64 28.08 26.33
CA GLY A 34 12.44 28.70 26.88
C GLY A 34 11.13 28.09 26.37
N LEU A 35 11.16 26.86 25.87
CA LEU A 35 9.96 26.14 25.41
C LEU A 35 9.64 24.98 26.35
N PHE A 36 8.56 25.12 27.11
CA PHE A 36 8.08 24.11 28.06
C PHE A 36 6.93 23.34 27.45
N VAL A 37 6.99 22.02 27.45
CA VAL A 37 5.95 21.19 26.83
C VAL A 37 4.66 21.23 27.64
N GLU A 38 3.53 21.47 26.99
CA GLU A 38 2.19 21.35 27.59
C GLU A 38 1.50 20.07 27.16
N LYS A 39 1.66 19.72 25.87
CA LYS A 39 1.08 18.52 25.29
C LYS A 39 2.02 17.93 24.26
N LEU A 40 2.43 16.70 24.48
CA LEU A 40 3.10 15.89 23.47
C LEU A 40 2.01 15.21 22.62
N GLY A 41 2.14 15.28 21.30
CA GLY A 41 1.25 14.62 20.35
C GLY A 41 2.09 13.75 19.41
N ILE A 42 1.49 12.80 18.68
CA ILE A 42 2.23 11.80 17.89
C ILE A 42 3.20 12.45 16.87
N ARG A 43 2.79 13.59 16.30
CA ARG A 43 3.54 14.31 15.25
C ARG A 43 3.93 15.73 15.63
N LEU A 44 3.10 16.40 16.42
CA LEU A 44 3.28 17.79 16.83
C LEU A 44 3.20 17.86 18.35
N ALA A 45 4.13 18.59 18.93
CA ALA A 45 4.10 18.95 20.33
C ALA A 45 3.73 20.43 20.48
N ARG A 46 2.94 20.71 21.51
CA ARG A 46 2.53 22.04 21.92
C ARG A 46 3.39 22.46 23.11
N PHE A 47 4.02 23.62 22.97
CA PHE A 47 4.89 24.25 23.97
C PHE A 47 4.32 25.58 24.42
N ARG A 48 4.53 25.90 25.70
CA ARG A 48 4.41 27.23 26.27
C ARG A 48 5.76 27.92 26.24
N ARG A 49 5.80 29.16 25.77
CA ARG A 49 6.98 30.02 25.84
C ARG A 49 7.15 30.55 27.26
N GLY A 50 8.38 30.52 27.74
CA GLY A 50 8.78 31.08 29.02
C GLY A 50 10.24 31.47 29.00
N THR A 51 10.78 31.77 30.17
CA THR A 51 12.20 32.05 30.33
C THR A 51 13.03 30.78 30.11
N PRO A 52 14.16 30.85 29.38
CA PRO A 52 15.08 29.72 29.24
C PRO A 52 15.47 29.14 30.60
N CYS A 53 15.21 27.85 30.80
CA CYS A 53 15.52 27.15 32.04
C CYS A 53 15.97 25.72 31.73
N SER A 54 16.91 25.20 32.52
CA SER A 54 17.36 23.82 32.40
C SER A 54 16.38 22.90 33.11
N VAL A 55 15.44 22.31 32.36
CA VAL A 55 14.47 21.32 32.87
C VAL A 55 14.84 19.92 32.43
N ARG A 56 14.80 18.97 33.38
CA ARG A 56 14.97 17.54 33.11
C ARG A 56 13.61 16.92 32.82
N TYR A 57 13.52 16.24 31.69
CA TYR A 57 12.32 15.47 31.33
C TYR A 57 12.60 13.97 31.42
N ARG A 58 11.63 13.21 31.94
CA ARG A 58 11.69 11.74 32.03
C ARG A 58 10.41 11.12 31.51
N LEU A 59 10.56 10.17 30.58
CA LEU A 59 9.46 9.37 30.08
C LEU A 59 9.39 8.07 30.88
N THR A 60 8.25 7.85 31.51
CA THR A 60 7.95 6.61 32.24
C THR A 60 6.83 5.88 31.51
N ALA A 61 6.99 4.58 31.24
CA ALA A 61 5.92 3.80 30.65
C ALA A 61 4.77 3.59 31.64
N ALA A 62 3.55 3.71 31.16
CA ALA A 62 2.34 3.47 31.92
C ALA A 62 2.27 2.01 32.38
N ARG A 63 1.99 1.82 33.68
CA ARG A 63 1.77 0.49 34.27
C ARG A 63 0.27 0.16 34.20
N LEU A 64 -0.11 -0.87 33.44
CA LEU A 64 -1.46 -1.43 33.49
C LEU A 64 -1.64 -2.34 34.71
N LYS A 65 -2.82 -2.30 35.33
CA LYS A 65 -3.22 -3.20 36.42
C LYS A 65 -3.98 -4.46 35.94
N GLY A 66 -4.35 -4.57 34.66
CA GLY A 66 -5.19 -5.66 34.14
C GLY A 66 -5.02 -5.98 32.65
N GLY A 67 -5.96 -6.75 32.10
CA GLY A 67 -5.84 -7.59 30.90
C GLY A 67 -5.75 -6.89 29.54
N TRP A 68 -5.84 -7.68 28.46
CA TRP A 68 -5.50 -7.31 27.08
C TRP A 68 -6.35 -6.21 26.43
N LEU A 69 -7.46 -5.81 27.05
CA LEU A 69 -8.40 -4.78 26.59
C LEU A 69 -8.27 -3.47 27.38
N ASP A 70 -7.35 -3.38 28.36
CA ASP A 70 -7.24 -2.20 29.20
C ASP A 70 -6.76 -0.98 28.39
N VAL A 71 -7.58 0.07 28.41
CA VAL A 71 -7.29 1.37 27.80
C VAL A 71 -6.14 2.03 28.55
N VAL A 72 -5.23 2.67 27.81
CA VAL A 72 -4.12 3.41 28.43
C VAL A 72 -4.69 4.51 29.32
N PRO A 73 -4.33 4.58 30.61
CA PRO A 73 -4.82 5.64 31.48
C PRO A 73 -4.36 7.00 30.95
N SER A 74 -5.27 7.98 30.89
CA SER A 74 -4.95 9.35 30.50
C SER A 74 -4.08 10.06 31.54
N GLU A 75 -4.04 9.53 32.77
CA GLU A 75 -3.25 10.06 33.87
C GLU A 75 -2.63 8.93 34.71
N PRO A 76 -1.43 9.15 35.27
CA PRO A 76 -0.82 8.19 36.18
C PRO A 76 -1.60 8.06 37.49
N LEU A 77 -1.43 6.92 38.16
CA LEU A 77 -2.06 6.64 39.44
C LEU A 77 -1.64 7.70 40.47
N SER A 78 -2.57 8.15 41.32
CA SER A 78 -2.31 9.17 42.34
C SER A 78 -1.13 8.84 43.25
N THR A 79 -0.92 7.55 43.57
CA THR A 79 0.22 7.08 44.37
C THR A 79 1.55 7.20 43.64
N GLU A 80 1.59 6.98 42.32
CA GLU A 80 2.81 7.15 41.52
C GLU A 80 3.14 8.63 41.35
N LYS A 81 2.12 9.47 41.12
CA LYS A 81 2.27 10.92 41.10
C LYS A 81 2.81 11.45 42.43
N ALA A 82 2.30 10.97 43.56
CA ALA A 82 2.75 11.39 44.89
C ALA A 82 4.21 11.00 45.14
N LEU A 83 4.60 9.76 44.83
CA LEU A 83 5.98 9.29 44.98
C LEU A 83 6.98 10.11 44.15
N TYR A 84 6.62 10.45 42.91
CA TYR A 84 7.47 11.29 42.07
C TYR A 84 7.46 12.76 42.54
N ALA A 85 6.33 13.26 43.06
CA ALA A 85 6.28 14.59 43.65
C ALA A 85 7.20 14.73 44.87
N GLU A 86 7.31 13.70 45.71
CA GLU A 86 8.26 13.65 46.84
C GLU A 86 9.72 13.74 46.39
N SER A 87 10.04 13.27 45.19
CA SER A 87 11.37 13.37 44.58
C SER A 87 11.56 14.63 43.73
N GLY A 88 10.61 15.57 43.76
CA GLY A 88 10.68 16.85 43.04
C GLY A 88 10.23 16.79 41.58
N TRP A 89 9.59 15.70 41.15
CA TRP A 89 9.08 15.52 39.79
C TRP A 89 7.59 15.80 39.72
N TYR A 90 7.16 16.59 38.74
CA TYR A 90 5.74 16.84 38.48
C TYR A 90 5.31 16.26 37.13
N PHE A 91 4.08 15.79 37.06
CA PHE A 91 3.49 15.26 35.84
C PHE A 91 3.12 16.39 34.86
N VAL A 92 3.46 16.20 33.59
CA VAL A 92 3.18 17.19 32.53
C VAL A 92 2.06 16.71 31.60
N CYS A 93 2.28 15.61 30.90
CA CYS A 93 1.29 15.07 29.97
C CYS A 93 1.47 13.57 29.74
N ALA A 94 0.40 12.92 29.29
CA ALA A 94 0.42 11.55 28.77
C ALA A 94 0.51 11.54 27.24
N GLN A 95 1.21 10.57 26.70
CA GLN A 95 1.43 10.40 25.26
C GLN A 95 1.61 8.91 24.95
N GLN A 96 0.63 8.33 24.24
CA GLN A 96 0.53 6.89 24.02
C GLN A 96 0.72 6.11 25.34
N GLU A 97 1.63 5.14 25.41
CA GLU A 97 1.95 4.34 26.59
C GLU A 97 2.93 5.03 27.56
N PHE A 98 3.22 6.32 27.39
CA PHE A 98 4.21 7.04 28.18
C PHE A 98 3.62 8.22 28.96
N PHE A 99 4.10 8.39 30.19
CA PHE A 99 3.88 9.56 31.03
C PHE A 99 5.15 10.40 31.09
N LEU A 100 4.99 11.69 30.81
CA LEU A 100 6.07 12.66 30.84
C LEU A 100 6.09 13.38 32.18
N TYR A 101 7.23 13.29 32.87
CA TYR A 101 7.51 14.02 34.10
C TYR A 101 8.60 15.06 33.86
N ALA A 102 8.53 16.17 34.58
CA ALA A 102 9.51 17.24 34.54
C ALA A 102 10.04 17.55 35.95
N CYS A 103 11.30 17.97 36.02
CA CYS A 103 11.94 18.45 37.23
C CYS A 103 12.88 19.62 36.90
N GLU A 104 12.77 20.70 37.68
CA GLU A 104 13.61 21.89 37.55
C GLU A 104 14.90 21.79 38.38
N ASP A 105 14.94 20.94 39.41
CA ASP A 105 16.11 20.77 40.27
C ASP A 105 17.16 19.85 39.59
N PRO A 106 18.37 20.35 39.31
CA PRO A 106 19.45 19.54 38.75
C PRO A 106 19.94 18.44 39.71
N CYS A 107 19.76 18.60 41.02
CA CYS A 107 20.20 17.65 42.05
C CYS A 107 19.13 16.64 42.46
N ALA A 108 17.91 16.74 41.93
CA ALA A 108 16.82 15.83 42.27
C ALA A 108 17.19 14.36 41.91
N PRO A 109 16.84 13.40 42.78
CA PRO A 109 17.06 11.98 42.52
C PRO A 109 16.28 11.51 41.28
N GLU A 110 16.83 10.53 40.55
CA GLU A 110 16.14 9.94 39.40
C GLU A 110 14.88 9.19 39.86
N PRO A 111 13.76 9.30 39.12
CA PRO A 111 12.49 8.70 39.51
C PRO A 111 12.52 7.17 39.48
N HIS A 112 13.41 6.57 38.67
CA HIS A 112 13.67 5.14 38.67
C HIS A 112 15.06 4.85 39.24
N THR A 113 15.11 4.24 40.43
CA THR A 113 16.36 3.86 41.10
C THR A 113 16.93 2.54 40.58
N ASP A 114 16.08 1.68 39.98
CA ASP A 114 16.46 0.38 39.42
C ASP A 114 16.15 0.28 37.91
N PRO A 115 17.18 0.21 37.04
CA PRO A 115 17.02 0.00 35.60
C PRO A 115 16.23 -1.27 35.25
N ALA A 116 16.32 -2.34 36.05
CA ALA A 116 15.59 -3.59 35.79
C ALA A 116 14.08 -3.40 36.00
N VAL A 117 13.67 -2.65 37.02
CA VAL A 117 12.26 -2.28 37.27
C VAL A 117 11.73 -1.35 36.16
N GLN A 118 12.57 -0.44 35.67
CA GLN A 118 12.23 0.39 34.51
C GLN A 118 12.05 -0.46 33.23
N ALA A 119 12.85 -1.51 33.04
CA ALA A 119 12.67 -2.42 31.90
C ALA A 119 11.33 -3.17 31.94
N LEU A 120 10.81 -3.47 33.15
CA LEU A 120 9.53 -4.14 33.34
C LEU A 120 8.36 -3.21 33.04
N SER A 121 8.46 -1.91 33.35
CA SER A 121 7.39 -0.94 33.01
C SER A 121 7.24 -0.75 31.49
N LEU A 122 8.32 -0.93 30.71
CA LEU A 122 8.29 -0.86 29.24
C LEU A 122 7.51 -2.02 28.55
N LYS A 123 6.99 -3.00 29.30
CA LYS A 123 6.29 -4.16 28.73
C LYS A 123 5.13 -3.75 27.80
N MET A 124 4.41 -2.70 28.17
CA MET A 124 3.27 -2.20 27.40
C MET A 124 3.71 -1.55 26.08
N ALA A 125 4.66 -0.60 26.14
CA ALA A 125 5.22 0.04 24.96
C ALA A 125 5.82 -0.99 23.99
N ARG A 126 6.50 -2.03 24.51
CA ARG A 126 7.01 -3.11 23.67
C ARG A 126 5.89 -3.89 22.98
N ARG A 127 4.81 -4.19 23.70
CA ARG A 127 3.65 -4.90 23.14
C ARG A 127 2.99 -4.08 22.05
N SER A 128 2.81 -2.79 22.27
CA SER A 128 2.23 -1.86 21.28
C SER A 128 3.09 -1.81 20.02
N ALA A 129 4.41 -1.62 20.15
CA ALA A 129 5.34 -1.66 19.02
C ALA A 129 5.33 -3.01 18.28
N TRP A 130 5.17 -4.13 18.98
CA TRP A 130 4.98 -5.44 18.34
C TRP A 130 3.69 -5.50 17.53
N TRP A 131 2.59 -4.96 18.05
CA TRP A 131 1.32 -4.92 17.34
C TRP A 131 1.33 -3.97 16.14
N GLU A 132 1.99 -2.82 16.25
CA GLU A 132 2.21 -1.95 15.10
C GLU A 132 3.04 -2.66 14.01
N PHE A 133 4.11 -3.36 14.41
CA PHE A 133 4.93 -4.13 13.48
C PHE A 133 4.17 -5.28 12.83
N PHE A 134 3.53 -6.16 13.61
CA PHE A 134 2.76 -7.28 13.08
C PHE A 134 1.57 -6.80 12.25
N GLY A 135 0.90 -5.73 12.66
CA GLY A 135 -0.16 -5.09 11.89
C GLY A 135 0.36 -4.62 10.53
N ALA A 136 1.51 -3.93 10.50
CA ALA A 136 2.13 -3.51 9.24
C ALA A 136 2.52 -4.70 8.34
N VAL A 137 3.06 -5.78 8.92
CA VAL A 137 3.38 -7.03 8.18
C VAL A 137 2.12 -7.68 7.62
N ILE A 138 1.08 -7.86 8.44
CA ILE A 138 -0.19 -8.47 8.03
C ILE A 138 -0.82 -7.65 6.90
N VAL A 139 -0.85 -6.32 7.03
CA VAL A 139 -1.40 -5.45 5.99
C VAL A 139 -0.57 -5.52 4.71
N LEU A 140 0.76 -5.56 4.79
CA LEU A 140 1.62 -5.73 3.61
C LEU A 140 1.39 -7.10 2.93
N VAL A 141 1.28 -8.17 3.71
CA VAL A 141 0.98 -9.52 3.19
C VAL A 141 -0.42 -9.58 2.59
N ALA A 142 -1.42 -8.99 3.25
CA ALA A 142 -2.78 -8.91 2.73
C ALA A 142 -2.83 -8.09 1.43
N GLN A 143 -2.11 -6.97 1.35
CA GLN A 143 -1.96 -6.22 0.11
C GLN A 143 -1.35 -7.09 -0.99
N PHE A 144 -0.28 -7.81 -0.70
CA PHE A 144 0.35 -8.70 -1.67
C PHE A 144 -0.59 -9.83 -2.10
N ALA A 145 -1.32 -10.46 -1.17
CA ALA A 145 -2.29 -11.52 -1.48
C ALA A 145 -3.47 -11.01 -2.32
N LEU A 146 -4.02 -9.83 -2.00
CA LEU A 146 -5.12 -9.22 -2.75
C LEU A 146 -4.70 -8.84 -4.17
N ASN A 147 -3.45 -8.42 -4.39
CA ASN A 147 -2.95 -8.17 -5.73
C ASN A 147 -2.41 -9.43 -6.42
N GLY A 148 -2.03 -10.45 -5.65
CA GLY A 148 -1.41 -11.69 -6.12
C GLY A 148 -2.36 -12.66 -6.81
N HIS A 149 -3.64 -12.32 -6.94
CA HIS A 149 -4.61 -12.98 -7.83
C HIS A 149 -4.62 -12.28 -9.20
N GLY A 150 -3.45 -12.20 -9.84
CA GLY A 150 -3.26 -11.72 -11.20
C GLY A 150 -3.32 -10.21 -11.43
N ARG A 151 -3.05 -9.41 -10.38
CA ARG A 151 -3.11 -7.95 -10.47
C ARG A 151 -1.79 -7.25 -10.19
N VAL A 152 -0.76 -7.93 -9.68
CA VAL A 152 0.52 -7.27 -9.30
C VAL A 152 1.23 -6.73 -10.54
N VAL A 153 1.50 -7.59 -11.52
CA VAL A 153 2.20 -7.22 -12.76
C VAL A 153 1.30 -6.36 -13.62
N GLN A 154 0.01 -6.68 -13.71
CA GLN A 154 -0.94 -5.89 -14.47
C GLN A 154 -1.02 -4.45 -13.94
N LEU A 155 -1.16 -4.23 -12.63
CA LEU A 155 -1.20 -2.89 -12.04
C LEU A 155 0.14 -2.16 -12.20
N LEU A 156 1.26 -2.89 -12.13
CA LEU A 156 2.59 -2.33 -12.38
C LEU A 156 2.71 -1.83 -13.82
N VAL A 157 2.21 -2.58 -14.80
CA VAL A 157 2.25 -2.21 -16.21
C VAL A 157 1.27 -1.07 -16.50
N GLU A 158 0.02 -1.17 -16.07
CA GLU A 158 -1.02 -0.16 -16.34
C GLU A 158 -0.78 1.16 -15.60
N ALA A 159 -0.30 1.10 -14.36
CA ALA A 159 -0.11 2.26 -13.50
C ALA A 159 1.19 2.17 -12.68
N PRO A 160 2.38 2.26 -13.33
CA PRO A 160 3.67 2.02 -12.67
C PRO A 160 3.95 2.99 -11.52
N LEU A 161 3.62 4.28 -11.69
CA LEU A 161 3.81 5.28 -10.64
C LEU A 161 2.91 5.03 -9.43
N LEU A 162 1.66 4.65 -9.66
CA LEU A 162 0.72 4.31 -8.60
C LEU A 162 1.23 3.08 -7.84
N SER A 163 1.62 2.02 -8.57
CA SER A 163 2.20 0.80 -8.00
C SER A 163 3.43 1.09 -7.13
N ILE A 164 4.36 1.92 -7.60
CA ILE A 164 5.53 2.34 -6.83
C ILE A 164 5.09 3.07 -5.54
N CYS A 165 4.13 3.99 -5.62
CA CYS A 165 3.64 4.71 -4.44
C CYS A 165 2.98 3.75 -3.43
N ILE A 166 2.25 2.72 -3.89
CA ILE A 166 1.59 1.72 -3.04
C ILE A 166 2.65 1.02 -2.19
N TYR A 167 3.66 0.46 -2.84
CA TYR A 167 4.70 -0.29 -2.14
C TYR A 167 5.60 0.62 -1.30
N LEU A 168 5.94 1.83 -1.76
CA LEU A 168 6.66 2.82 -0.96
C LEU A 168 5.93 3.16 0.34
N TYR A 169 4.60 3.30 0.30
CA TYR A 169 3.80 3.54 1.49
C TYR A 169 3.87 2.36 2.48
N PHE A 170 3.62 1.13 2.01
CA PHE A 170 3.61 -0.04 2.90
C PHE A 170 5.01 -0.37 3.46
N PHE A 171 6.05 -0.33 2.64
CA PHE A 171 7.43 -0.51 3.10
C PHE A 171 7.88 0.64 4.02
N GLY A 172 7.47 1.88 3.74
CA GLY A 172 7.73 3.03 4.59
C GLY A 172 7.04 2.90 5.97
N ALA A 173 5.80 2.44 6.01
CA ALA A 173 5.08 2.15 7.26
C ALA A 173 5.75 1.02 8.05
N LEU A 174 6.12 -0.08 7.38
CA LEU A 174 6.83 -1.20 8.00
C LEU A 174 8.20 -0.76 8.54
N PHE A 175 8.93 0.08 7.82
CA PHE A 175 10.21 0.63 8.25
C PHE A 175 10.07 1.45 9.54
N LEU A 176 9.07 2.34 9.62
CA LEU A 176 8.79 3.15 10.80
C LEU A 176 8.43 2.26 12.00
N ALA A 177 7.51 1.30 11.83
CA ALA A 177 7.12 0.36 12.88
C ALA A 177 8.29 -0.52 13.35
N SER A 178 9.11 -1.01 12.42
CA SER A 178 10.32 -1.79 12.73
C SER A 178 11.34 -0.99 13.54
N ARG A 179 11.47 0.30 13.23
CA ARG A 179 12.37 1.19 13.96
C ARG A 179 11.89 1.45 15.38
N ASP A 180 10.59 1.66 15.55
CA ASP A 180 9.98 1.87 16.86
C ASP A 180 10.13 0.61 17.72
N LEU A 181 9.90 -0.57 17.14
CA LEU A 181 10.17 -1.87 17.76
C LEU A 181 11.65 -2.04 18.11
N TYR A 182 12.57 -1.69 17.20
CA TYR A 182 14.00 -1.76 17.46
C TYR A 182 14.43 -0.87 18.62
N ASN A 183 13.96 0.38 18.65
CA ASN A 183 14.31 1.35 19.69
C ASN A 183 13.85 0.89 21.08
N ILE A 184 12.60 0.41 21.20
CA ILE A 184 12.09 -0.07 22.49
C ILE A 184 12.76 -1.38 22.94
N LEU A 185 13.08 -2.29 22.00
CA LEU A 185 13.81 -3.52 22.30
C LEU A 185 15.27 -3.25 22.67
N LYS A 186 15.91 -2.27 22.02
CA LYS A 186 17.27 -1.83 22.36
C LYS A 186 17.30 -1.23 23.76
N LEU A 187 16.40 -0.29 24.05
CA LEU A 187 16.29 0.33 25.37
C LEU A 187 16.06 -0.72 26.46
N SER A 188 15.10 -1.62 26.24
CA SER A 188 14.79 -2.65 27.23
C SER A 188 15.92 -3.66 27.45
N ARG A 189 16.69 -3.99 26.42
CA ARG A 189 17.91 -4.82 26.57
C ARG A 189 18.98 -4.11 27.40
N ARG A 190 19.22 -2.82 27.16
CA ARG A 190 20.19 -2.02 27.94
C ARG A 190 19.79 -1.90 29.41
N LEU A 191 18.52 -1.62 29.67
CA LEU A 191 17.99 -1.52 31.04
C LEU A 191 18.11 -2.85 31.81
N ARG A 192 17.84 -3.99 31.17
CA ARG A 192 18.04 -5.33 31.79
C ARG A 192 19.49 -5.65 32.10
N GLN A 193 20.43 -5.04 31.38
CA GLN A 193 21.87 -5.18 31.64
C GLN A 193 22.36 -4.20 32.73
N GLY A 194 21.46 -3.41 33.33
CA GLY A 194 21.81 -2.43 34.37
C GLY A 194 22.33 -1.09 33.85
N TYR A 195 22.34 -0.87 32.53
CA TYR A 195 22.76 0.42 31.98
C TYR A 195 21.68 1.48 32.19
N ALA A 196 22.08 2.64 32.72
CA ALA A 196 21.24 3.82 32.76
C ALA A 196 20.95 4.35 31.34
N PRO A 197 19.75 4.90 31.08
CA PRO A 197 19.44 5.57 29.81
C PRO A 197 20.40 6.72 29.52
N ASP A 198 20.75 6.90 28.24
CA ASP A 198 21.53 8.06 27.81
C ASP A 198 20.63 9.28 27.60
N HIS A 199 20.65 10.21 28.57
CA HIS A 199 19.87 11.44 28.54
C HIS A 199 20.52 12.59 27.72
N ARG A 200 21.67 12.35 27.07
CA ARG A 200 22.38 13.33 26.25
C ARG A 200 22.57 12.87 24.80
N LYS A 201 21.79 11.88 24.38
CA LYS A 201 21.82 11.35 23.02
C LYS A 201 21.54 12.44 21.99
N ASP A 202 22.31 12.45 20.90
CA ASP A 202 22.09 13.33 19.77
C ASP A 202 20.78 13.01 19.04
N TRP A 203 19.71 13.66 19.48
CA TRP A 203 18.35 13.46 18.94
C TRP A 203 18.24 13.88 17.47
N ARG A 204 19.10 14.77 16.96
CA ARG A 204 19.04 15.31 15.59
C ARG A 204 19.25 14.25 14.52
N THR A 205 20.13 13.26 14.74
CA THR A 205 20.37 12.20 13.75
C THR A 205 19.19 11.23 13.70
N ALA A 206 18.66 10.84 14.87
CA ALA A 206 17.42 10.08 14.95
C ALA A 206 16.26 10.84 14.29
N ALA A 207 16.17 12.15 14.51
CA ALA A 207 15.14 13.01 13.94
C ALA A 207 15.17 13.03 12.41
N ARG A 208 16.35 13.25 11.82
CA ARG A 208 16.51 13.28 10.35
C ARG A 208 16.01 12.00 9.71
N ILE A 209 16.42 10.84 10.21
CA ILE A 209 15.98 9.55 9.65
C ILE A 209 14.47 9.38 9.82
N HIS A 210 13.89 9.82 10.95
CA HIS A 210 12.45 9.69 11.19
C HIS A 210 11.64 10.58 10.26
N TRP A 211 12.04 11.85 10.11
CA TRP A 211 11.37 12.81 9.24
C TRP A 211 11.52 12.46 7.77
N ILE A 212 12.68 11.96 7.32
CA ILE A 212 12.84 11.47 5.95
C ILE A 212 11.91 10.29 5.70
N GLY A 213 11.94 9.28 6.58
CA GLY A 213 11.06 8.11 6.45
C GLY A 213 9.57 8.50 6.46
N GLN A 214 9.16 9.33 7.41
CA GLN A 214 7.79 9.83 7.52
C GLN A 214 7.39 10.69 6.33
N GLY A 215 8.28 11.55 5.84
CA GLY A 215 8.05 12.40 4.67
C GLY A 215 7.86 11.57 3.40
N VAL A 216 8.69 10.55 3.19
CA VAL A 216 8.53 9.60 2.08
C VAL A 216 7.20 8.85 2.19
N THR A 217 6.87 8.28 3.35
CA THR A 217 5.61 7.55 3.55
C THR A 217 4.38 8.43 3.34
N MET A 218 4.39 9.66 3.85
CA MET A 218 3.27 10.60 3.70
C MET A 218 3.18 11.18 2.29
N GLY A 219 4.32 11.43 1.63
CA GLY A 219 4.37 11.82 0.23
C GLY A 219 3.79 10.73 -0.67
N ALA A 220 4.18 9.48 -0.44
CA ALA A 220 3.62 8.32 -1.13
C ALA A 220 2.10 8.22 -0.91
N LEU A 221 1.62 8.35 0.34
CA LEU A 221 0.18 8.35 0.63
C LEU A 221 -0.58 9.47 -0.10
N LEU A 222 -0.03 10.69 -0.13
CA LEU A 222 -0.64 11.80 -0.84
C LEU A 222 -0.73 11.52 -2.34
N LEU A 223 0.35 11.03 -2.94
CA LEU A 223 0.38 10.67 -4.36
C LEU A 223 -0.58 9.51 -4.67
N LEU A 224 -0.77 8.57 -3.75
CA LEU A 224 -1.78 7.53 -3.88
C LEU A 224 -3.20 8.07 -3.90
N ILE A 225 -3.52 8.98 -2.98
CA ILE A 225 -4.85 9.60 -2.92
C ILE A 225 -5.11 10.40 -4.20
N LEU A 226 -4.14 11.21 -4.62
CA LEU A 226 -4.24 12.00 -5.85
C LEU A 226 -4.35 11.11 -7.09
N GLY A 227 -3.50 10.08 -7.21
CA GLY A 227 -3.52 9.12 -8.30
C GLY A 227 -4.83 8.33 -8.35
N GLY A 228 -5.35 7.91 -7.20
CA GLY A 228 -6.65 7.25 -7.08
C GLY A 228 -7.82 8.14 -7.50
N VAL A 229 -7.81 9.42 -7.11
CA VAL A 229 -8.83 10.39 -7.57
C VAL A 229 -8.74 10.61 -9.07
N CYS A 230 -7.54 10.76 -9.63
CA CYS A 230 -7.34 10.88 -11.09
C CYS A 230 -7.78 9.62 -11.84
N PHE A 231 -7.57 8.43 -11.26
CA PHE A 231 -8.02 7.16 -11.84
C PHE A 231 -9.55 7.08 -11.84
N LEU A 232 -10.22 7.41 -10.75
CA LEU A 232 -11.68 7.47 -10.67
C LEU A 232 -12.29 8.54 -11.59
N ALA A 233 -11.58 9.64 -11.84
CA ALA A 233 -12.03 10.64 -12.80
C ALA A 233 -11.90 10.15 -14.26
N GLN A 234 -11.02 9.17 -14.53
CA GLN A 234 -10.81 8.58 -15.85
C GLN A 234 -11.64 7.31 -16.08
N SER A 235 -12.25 6.72 -15.04
CA SER A 235 -13.17 5.58 -15.20
C SER A 235 -14.44 6.04 -15.92
N GLY A 236 -14.39 6.00 -17.26
CA GLY A 236 -15.42 6.54 -18.15
C GLY A 236 -14.94 6.82 -19.59
N THR A 237 -13.67 6.56 -19.92
CA THR A 237 -13.10 6.77 -21.27
C THR A 237 -13.38 5.63 -22.26
N ARG A 238 -14.26 4.68 -21.91
CA ARG A 238 -14.70 3.65 -22.85
C ARG A 238 -15.50 4.32 -23.97
N GLN A 239 -15.01 4.19 -25.19
CA GLN A 239 -15.65 4.75 -26.38
C GLN A 239 -16.41 3.63 -27.14
N PRO A 240 -17.55 3.94 -27.76
CA PRO A 240 -18.24 2.98 -28.63
C PRO A 240 -17.35 2.54 -29.80
N LEU A 241 -17.44 1.27 -30.19
CA LEU A 241 -16.64 0.72 -31.30
C LEU A 241 -16.86 1.45 -32.63
N THR A 242 -18.03 2.05 -32.84
CA THR A 242 -18.36 2.80 -34.05
C THR A 242 -17.53 4.07 -34.26
N GLU A 243 -16.94 4.60 -33.18
CA GLU A 243 -16.21 5.87 -33.20
C GLU A 243 -14.69 5.70 -33.33
N TYR A 244 -14.19 4.45 -33.36
CA TYR A 244 -12.76 4.17 -33.45
C TYR A 244 -12.32 3.95 -34.91
N PRO A 245 -11.47 4.82 -35.48
CA PRO A 245 -11.13 4.77 -36.91
C PRO A 245 -9.88 3.97 -37.24
N SER A 246 -9.10 3.54 -36.24
CA SER A 246 -7.81 2.86 -36.46
C SER A 246 -7.97 1.35 -36.54
N PRO A 247 -7.16 0.64 -37.36
CA PRO A 247 -7.18 -0.81 -37.40
C PRO A 247 -6.73 -1.39 -36.05
N LEU A 248 -7.42 -2.43 -35.59
CA LEU A 248 -7.08 -3.14 -34.36
C LEU A 248 -6.00 -4.19 -34.64
N PRO A 249 -5.04 -4.42 -33.72
CA PRO A 249 -3.95 -5.38 -33.90
C PRO A 249 -4.38 -6.84 -33.64
N PHE A 250 -5.67 -7.13 -33.76
CA PHE A 250 -6.28 -8.43 -33.49
C PHE A 250 -7.60 -8.58 -34.23
N ALA A 251 -8.04 -9.83 -34.39
CA ALA A 251 -9.31 -10.17 -35.02
C ALA A 251 -10.51 -9.72 -34.17
N THR A 252 -11.51 -9.12 -34.82
CA THR A 252 -12.82 -8.75 -34.24
C THR A 252 -13.86 -9.84 -34.48
N LEU A 253 -15.08 -9.74 -33.93
CA LEU A 253 -16.12 -10.76 -34.19
C LEU A 253 -16.37 -10.93 -35.69
N GLN A 254 -16.38 -9.83 -36.45
CA GLN A 254 -16.60 -9.85 -37.90
C GLN A 254 -15.55 -10.68 -38.66
N ASP A 255 -14.34 -10.82 -38.12
CA ASP A 255 -13.25 -11.60 -38.73
C ASP A 255 -13.34 -13.10 -38.41
N LEU A 256 -14.21 -13.51 -37.47
CA LEU A 256 -14.32 -14.89 -37.02
C LEU A 256 -15.21 -15.77 -37.91
N SER A 257 -16.14 -15.18 -38.67
CA SER A 257 -16.97 -15.93 -39.61
C SER A 257 -17.56 -15.06 -40.71
N ASP A 258 -17.85 -15.66 -41.86
CA ASP A 258 -18.51 -14.99 -42.98
C ASP A 258 -19.98 -14.74 -42.65
N GLY A 259 -20.43 -13.49 -42.79
CA GLY A 259 -21.81 -13.10 -42.56
C GLY A 259 -21.94 -11.65 -42.14
N THR A 260 -23.17 -11.24 -41.85
CA THR A 260 -23.46 -9.89 -41.36
C THR A 260 -23.45 -9.89 -39.83
N LEU A 261 -22.54 -9.13 -39.23
CA LEU A 261 -22.51 -8.91 -37.79
C LEU A 261 -23.69 -8.00 -37.36
N VAL A 262 -24.51 -8.52 -36.46
CA VAL A 262 -25.52 -7.78 -35.72
C VAL A 262 -25.02 -7.65 -34.29
N ARG A 263 -24.57 -6.45 -33.93
CA ARG A 263 -24.09 -6.14 -32.58
C ARG A 263 -25.25 -6.06 -31.60
N ASP A 264 -24.99 -6.50 -30.37
CA ASP A 264 -25.87 -6.26 -29.23
C ASP A 264 -25.78 -4.79 -28.80
N ASP A 265 -26.35 -4.45 -27.64
CA ASP A 265 -26.34 -3.07 -27.13
C ASP A 265 -24.91 -2.47 -27.08
N SER A 266 -24.84 -1.16 -27.30
CA SER A 266 -23.63 -0.33 -27.23
C SER A 266 -22.85 -0.48 -25.93
N THR A 267 -23.50 -0.91 -24.85
CA THR A 267 -22.89 -1.19 -23.54
C THR A 267 -21.89 -2.34 -23.55
N PHE A 268 -22.03 -3.30 -24.47
CA PHE A 268 -21.14 -4.46 -24.64
C PHE A 268 -20.24 -4.36 -25.89
N ASN A 269 -20.18 -3.18 -26.48
CA ASN A 269 -19.48 -2.92 -27.74
C ASN A 269 -18.59 -1.68 -27.56
N THR A 270 -17.55 -1.82 -26.74
CA THR A 270 -16.69 -0.72 -26.30
C THR A 270 -15.21 -1.02 -26.45
N LEU A 271 -14.43 0.04 -26.63
CA LEU A 271 -12.97 -0.01 -26.64
C LEU A 271 -12.43 1.05 -25.68
N GLU A 272 -11.48 0.66 -24.84
CA GLU A 272 -10.67 1.56 -24.02
C GLU A 272 -9.23 1.51 -24.50
N VAL A 273 -8.69 2.68 -24.86
CA VAL A 273 -7.27 2.82 -25.22
C VAL A 273 -6.57 3.53 -24.07
N ARG A 274 -5.56 2.87 -23.51
CA ARG A 274 -4.73 3.42 -22.44
C ARG A 274 -3.26 3.40 -22.83
N HIS A 275 -2.51 4.31 -22.22
CA HIS A 275 -1.07 4.44 -22.40
C HIS A 275 -0.42 4.51 -21.03
N SER A 276 0.72 3.85 -20.86
CA SER A 276 1.48 3.82 -19.62
C SER A 276 2.98 3.92 -19.89
N LEU A 277 3.78 4.15 -18.85
CA LEU A 277 5.24 4.21 -18.98
C LEU A 277 5.88 2.86 -19.31
N LEU A 278 5.21 1.73 -19.02
CA LEU A 278 5.75 0.39 -19.25
C LEU A 278 5.09 -0.33 -20.44
N ALA A 279 3.89 0.09 -20.81
CA ALA A 279 3.16 -0.35 -21.99
C ALA A 279 2.68 0.87 -22.79
N PRO A 280 3.36 1.19 -23.91
CA PRO A 280 2.94 2.24 -24.82
C PRO A 280 1.50 2.11 -25.27
N THR A 281 0.99 0.90 -25.46
CA THR A 281 -0.37 0.67 -25.92
C THR A 281 -1.04 -0.42 -25.09
N ILE A 282 -2.17 -0.08 -24.48
CA ILE A 282 -3.03 -1.01 -23.75
C ILE A 282 -4.43 -0.87 -24.34
N LEU A 283 -5.02 -1.96 -24.79
CA LEU A 283 -6.37 -1.99 -25.34
C LEU A 283 -7.23 -2.95 -24.50
N ASP A 284 -8.35 -2.45 -24.00
CA ASP A 284 -9.42 -3.26 -23.40
C ASP A 284 -10.63 -3.19 -24.33
N TYR A 285 -10.97 -4.31 -24.95
CA TYR A 285 -11.94 -4.40 -26.02
C TYR A 285 -13.03 -5.40 -25.63
N GLU A 286 -14.28 -5.00 -25.83
CA GLU A 286 -15.46 -5.80 -25.55
C GLU A 286 -16.40 -5.67 -26.74
N GLU A 287 -16.76 -6.80 -27.37
CA GLU A 287 -17.73 -6.87 -28.46
C GLU A 287 -18.68 -8.04 -28.21
N SER A 288 -19.98 -7.81 -28.33
CA SER A 288 -21.01 -8.85 -28.23
C SER A 288 -21.97 -8.74 -29.39
N GLY A 289 -22.28 -9.87 -30.01
CA GLY A 289 -23.26 -9.92 -31.07
C GLY A 289 -23.37 -11.26 -31.76
N LYS A 290 -24.19 -11.25 -32.81
CA LYS A 290 -24.55 -12.43 -33.60
C LYS A 290 -24.13 -12.24 -35.05
N ILE A 291 -23.57 -13.27 -35.67
CA ILE A 291 -23.27 -13.28 -37.10
C ILE A 291 -24.33 -14.10 -37.82
N LEU A 292 -25.01 -13.45 -38.76
CA LEU A 292 -26.05 -14.05 -39.58
C LEU A 292 -25.52 -14.39 -40.97
N GLN A 293 -25.73 -15.64 -41.39
CA GLN A 293 -25.50 -16.07 -42.77
C GLN A 293 -26.81 -16.63 -43.33
N ASN A 294 -27.31 -16.05 -44.43
CA ASN A 294 -28.59 -16.44 -45.05
C ASN A 294 -29.77 -16.46 -44.07
N GLY A 295 -29.80 -15.53 -43.10
CA GLY A 295 -30.86 -15.43 -42.09
C GLY A 295 -30.79 -16.45 -40.94
N LYS A 296 -29.75 -17.30 -40.89
CA LYS A 296 -29.47 -18.19 -39.75
C LYS A 296 -28.31 -17.64 -38.92
N VAL A 297 -28.42 -17.78 -37.60
CA VAL A 297 -27.33 -17.46 -36.67
C VAL A 297 -26.24 -18.51 -36.84
N VAL A 298 -25.05 -18.07 -37.24
CA VAL A 298 -23.85 -18.91 -37.42
C VAL A 298 -22.89 -18.76 -36.24
N LEU A 299 -22.90 -17.60 -35.60
CA LEU A 299 -22.10 -17.29 -34.41
C LEU A 299 -22.94 -16.42 -33.47
N ASP A 300 -22.98 -16.77 -32.19
CA ASP A 300 -23.54 -15.95 -31.11
C ASP A 300 -22.50 -15.97 -29.99
N THR A 301 -21.73 -14.89 -29.85
CA THR A 301 -20.52 -14.89 -29.01
C THR A 301 -20.24 -13.52 -28.45
N SER A 302 -19.85 -13.50 -27.18
CA SER A 302 -19.26 -12.33 -26.53
C SER A 302 -17.73 -12.49 -26.52
N LEU A 303 -17.04 -11.45 -26.94
CA LEU A 303 -15.59 -11.39 -27.10
C LEU A 303 -15.01 -10.27 -26.22
N THR A 304 -14.08 -10.64 -25.35
CA THR A 304 -13.29 -9.70 -24.55
C THR A 304 -11.82 -9.87 -24.89
N VAL A 305 -11.17 -8.81 -25.36
CA VAL A 305 -9.74 -8.81 -25.72
C VAL A 305 -9.00 -7.80 -24.87
N ARG A 306 -7.97 -8.26 -24.16
CA ARG A 306 -6.99 -7.40 -23.49
C ARG A 306 -5.66 -7.52 -24.19
N TYR A 307 -5.21 -6.43 -24.80
CA TYR A 307 -3.96 -6.37 -25.53
C TYR A 307 -2.99 -5.40 -24.86
N TYR A 308 -1.73 -5.81 -24.72
CA TYR A 308 -0.64 -5.00 -24.19
C TYR A 308 0.53 -5.06 -25.16
N ASP A 309 0.95 -3.90 -25.62
CA ASP A 309 2.28 -3.71 -26.19
C ASP A 309 3.18 -3.12 -25.10
N THR A 310 4.13 -3.90 -24.63
CA THR A 310 5.05 -3.52 -23.55
C THR A 310 6.39 -3.05 -24.11
N HIS A 311 7.19 -2.32 -23.31
CA HIS A 311 8.55 -1.97 -23.73
C HIS A 311 9.53 -3.16 -23.71
N SER A 312 9.17 -4.29 -23.10
CA SER A 312 10.09 -5.41 -22.88
C SER A 312 9.40 -6.77 -23.02
N PRO A 313 9.96 -7.72 -23.80
CA PRO A 313 9.45 -9.09 -23.90
C PRO A 313 9.31 -9.81 -22.55
N TRP A 314 10.14 -9.45 -21.58
CA TRP A 314 10.06 -10.03 -20.24
C TRP A 314 8.78 -9.60 -19.51
N LEU A 315 8.34 -8.35 -19.65
CA LEU A 315 7.09 -7.86 -19.06
C LEU A 315 5.87 -8.53 -19.69
N ALA A 316 5.87 -8.68 -21.02
CA ALA A 316 4.82 -9.39 -21.73
C ALA A 316 4.65 -10.84 -21.23
N ARG A 317 5.76 -11.55 -21.00
CA ARG A 317 5.73 -12.91 -20.43
C ARG A 317 5.24 -12.94 -18.98
N LEU A 318 5.62 -11.97 -18.16
CA LEU A 318 5.13 -11.89 -16.78
C LEU A 318 3.63 -11.62 -16.70
N LEU A 319 3.09 -10.83 -17.63
CA LEU A 319 1.65 -10.55 -17.69
C LEU A 319 0.80 -11.78 -17.99
N VAL A 320 1.34 -12.82 -18.62
CA VAL A 320 0.57 -14.03 -18.97
C VAL A 320 -0.11 -14.63 -17.74
N ASN A 321 0.63 -14.77 -16.63
CA ASN A 321 0.09 -15.33 -15.39
C ASN A 321 -1.02 -14.45 -14.83
N ASP A 322 -0.79 -13.13 -14.82
CA ASP A 322 -1.77 -12.17 -14.33
C ASP A 322 -3.06 -12.16 -15.16
N LEU A 323 -2.93 -12.20 -16.49
CA LEU A 323 -4.06 -12.26 -17.42
C LEU A 323 -4.85 -13.57 -17.29
N HIS A 324 -4.18 -14.69 -17.04
CA HIS A 324 -4.86 -15.95 -16.78
C HIS A 324 -5.58 -15.94 -15.43
N GLU A 325 -4.89 -15.56 -14.34
CA GLU A 325 -5.48 -15.57 -12.99
C GLU A 325 -6.73 -14.69 -12.90
N ASN A 326 -6.76 -13.54 -13.58
CA ASN A 326 -7.94 -12.69 -13.65
C ASN A 326 -9.17 -13.37 -14.29
N GLN A 327 -8.96 -14.31 -15.20
CA GLN A 327 -10.03 -15.03 -15.92
C GLN A 327 -10.18 -16.48 -15.46
N SER A 328 -9.38 -16.92 -14.49
CA SER A 328 -9.35 -18.30 -14.00
C SER A 328 -10.71 -18.78 -13.47
N LEU A 329 -11.55 -17.89 -12.95
CA LEU A 329 -12.91 -18.22 -12.52
C LEU A 329 -13.82 -18.65 -13.70
N LEU A 330 -13.54 -18.14 -14.90
CA LEU A 330 -14.29 -18.46 -16.12
C LEU A 330 -13.60 -19.57 -16.91
N ALA A 331 -12.28 -19.65 -16.89
CA ALA A 331 -11.52 -20.64 -17.63
C ALA A 331 -10.31 -21.13 -16.80
N ASP A 332 -10.48 -22.23 -16.07
CA ASP A 332 -9.45 -22.83 -15.21
C ASP A 332 -8.75 -24.05 -15.83
N GLU A 333 -9.37 -24.72 -16.81
CA GLU A 333 -8.86 -25.98 -17.34
C GLU A 333 -7.95 -25.76 -18.56
N PRO A 334 -6.64 -26.10 -18.48
CA PRO A 334 -5.74 -25.95 -19.62
C PRO A 334 -6.15 -26.88 -20.77
N GLN A 335 -6.11 -26.35 -21.99
CA GLN A 335 -6.49 -27.06 -23.21
C GLN A 335 -5.30 -27.13 -24.19
N PRO A 336 -5.13 -28.23 -24.93
CA PRO A 336 -4.17 -28.29 -26.01
C PRO A 336 -4.58 -27.30 -27.11
N LEU A 337 -3.59 -26.61 -27.66
CA LEU A 337 -3.77 -25.70 -28.79
C LEU A 337 -3.22 -26.33 -30.07
N PRO A 338 -3.79 -26.00 -31.25
CA PRO A 338 -3.15 -26.29 -32.53
C PRO A 338 -1.82 -25.54 -32.65
N ASP A 339 -1.02 -25.88 -33.67
CA ASP A 339 0.20 -25.12 -33.98
C ASP A 339 -0.18 -23.71 -34.47
N LEU A 340 0.35 -22.69 -33.81
CA LEU A 340 0.01 -21.27 -34.04
C LEU A 340 1.26 -20.53 -34.54
N PRO A 341 1.56 -20.59 -35.84
CA PRO A 341 2.76 -19.97 -36.41
C PRO A 341 2.74 -18.45 -36.21
N GLY A 342 3.91 -17.87 -35.94
CA GLY A 342 4.06 -16.43 -35.70
C GLY A 342 3.91 -16.00 -34.25
N THR A 343 3.62 -16.93 -33.32
CA THR A 343 3.59 -16.64 -31.88
C THR A 343 4.78 -17.28 -31.16
N ASP A 344 5.33 -16.60 -30.16
CA ASP A 344 6.44 -17.13 -29.34
C ASP A 344 5.93 -18.14 -28.31
N SER A 345 4.73 -17.90 -27.79
CA SER A 345 4.06 -18.78 -26.83
C SER A 345 2.55 -18.56 -26.88
N ALA A 346 1.79 -19.64 -26.68
CA ALA A 346 0.34 -19.61 -26.65
C ALA A 346 -0.18 -20.51 -25.52
N TYR A 347 -1.26 -20.07 -24.87
CA TYR A 347 -1.90 -20.78 -23.75
C TYR A 347 -3.41 -20.77 -23.94
N GLY A 348 -4.04 -21.94 -23.83
CA GLY A 348 -5.48 -22.11 -23.98
C GLY A 348 -6.09 -22.63 -22.69
N TYR A 349 -7.22 -22.05 -22.27
CA TYR A 349 -7.95 -22.48 -21.09
C TYR A 349 -9.45 -22.53 -21.38
N SER A 350 -10.16 -23.52 -20.84
CA SER A 350 -11.61 -23.65 -20.94
C SER A 350 -12.24 -23.65 -19.56
N GLY A 351 -13.47 -23.14 -19.46
CA GLY A 351 -14.32 -23.36 -18.29
C GLY A 351 -14.83 -24.80 -18.25
N LYS A 352 -15.24 -25.25 -17.06
CA LYS A 352 -15.74 -26.62 -16.79
C LYS A 352 -16.94 -27.02 -17.65
N GLU A 353 -17.78 -26.07 -18.02
CA GLU A 353 -18.95 -26.30 -18.87
C GLU A 353 -18.63 -26.11 -20.37
N GLY A 354 -17.40 -25.73 -20.72
CA GLY A 354 -16.99 -25.47 -22.09
C GLY A 354 -17.64 -24.22 -22.72
N VAL A 355 -18.32 -23.40 -21.90
CA VAL A 355 -19.02 -22.19 -22.36
C VAL A 355 -18.04 -21.03 -22.55
N SER A 356 -17.08 -20.87 -21.65
CA SER A 356 -16.04 -19.84 -21.69
C SER A 356 -14.70 -20.43 -22.09
N ARG A 357 -13.97 -19.75 -22.97
CA ARG A 357 -12.62 -20.13 -23.39
C ARG A 357 -11.72 -18.91 -23.42
N GLN A 358 -10.51 -19.07 -22.89
CA GLN A 358 -9.46 -18.07 -22.88
C GLN A 358 -8.28 -18.53 -23.75
N LEU A 359 -7.77 -17.64 -24.59
CA LEU A 359 -6.54 -17.80 -25.35
C LEU A 359 -5.59 -16.65 -25.00
N ILE A 360 -4.37 -16.97 -24.58
CA ILE A 360 -3.31 -15.98 -24.34
C ILE A 360 -2.21 -16.20 -25.35
N LEU A 361 -1.89 -15.18 -26.14
CA LEU A 361 -0.83 -15.19 -27.15
C LEU A 361 0.27 -14.21 -26.76
N VAL A 362 1.52 -14.61 -26.96
CA VAL A 362 2.72 -13.79 -26.71
C VAL A 362 3.58 -13.78 -27.96
N GLN A 363 4.02 -12.58 -28.36
CA GLN A 363 4.96 -12.40 -29.45
C GLN A 363 5.85 -11.19 -29.17
N GLY A 364 7.15 -11.43 -28.93
CA GLY A 364 8.09 -10.39 -28.57
C GLY A 364 7.65 -9.64 -27.31
N SER A 365 7.40 -8.34 -27.44
CA SER A 365 6.95 -7.46 -26.36
C SER A 365 5.42 -7.32 -26.26
N ARG A 366 4.68 -8.05 -27.10
CA ARG A 366 3.22 -7.99 -27.16
C ARG A 366 2.62 -9.21 -26.47
N VAL A 367 1.52 -8.97 -25.76
CA VAL A 367 0.69 -10.03 -25.19
C VAL A 367 -0.78 -9.69 -25.38
N MET A 368 -1.56 -10.70 -25.75
CA MET A 368 -2.99 -10.59 -25.93
C MET A 368 -3.70 -11.72 -25.17
N SER A 369 -4.68 -11.37 -24.35
CA SER A 369 -5.62 -12.32 -23.75
C SER A 369 -6.99 -12.13 -24.38
N VAL A 370 -7.46 -13.15 -25.07
CA VAL A 370 -8.79 -13.22 -25.68
C VAL A 370 -9.64 -14.15 -24.81
N LEU A 371 -10.78 -13.67 -24.35
CA LEU A 371 -11.82 -14.48 -23.72
C LEU A 371 -13.04 -14.44 -24.62
N TRP A 372 -13.58 -15.60 -24.98
CA TRP A 372 -14.88 -15.67 -25.63
C TRP A 372 -15.82 -16.58 -24.88
N ILE A 373 -17.10 -16.21 -24.92
CA ILE A 373 -18.20 -16.95 -24.30
C ILE A 373 -19.13 -17.40 -25.41
N ASP A 374 -19.29 -18.70 -25.53
CA ASP A 374 -20.15 -19.37 -26.50
C ASP A 374 -21.09 -20.32 -25.77
N ALA A 375 -22.35 -19.91 -25.64
CA ALA A 375 -23.38 -20.67 -24.93
C ALA A 375 -23.72 -22.01 -25.61
N ASP A 376 -23.51 -22.10 -26.92
CA ASP A 376 -23.85 -23.28 -27.71
C ASP A 376 -22.67 -24.26 -27.86
N GLY A 377 -21.47 -23.90 -27.36
CA GLY A 377 -20.27 -24.74 -27.37
C GLY A 377 -19.76 -25.09 -28.77
N THR A 378 -20.14 -24.32 -29.78
CA THR A 378 -19.86 -24.53 -31.21
C THR A 378 -18.46 -24.07 -31.63
N GLN A 379 -17.80 -23.22 -30.83
CA GLN A 379 -16.56 -22.55 -31.16
C GLN A 379 -15.36 -23.09 -30.38
N ASN A 380 -14.70 -24.09 -30.96
CA ASN A 380 -13.47 -24.68 -30.41
C ASN A 380 -12.20 -23.91 -30.80
N PHE A 381 -11.13 -24.14 -30.03
CA PHE A 381 -9.81 -23.56 -30.26
C PHE A 381 -9.29 -23.81 -31.69
N ASP A 382 -9.54 -24.98 -32.26
CA ASP A 382 -9.09 -25.33 -33.63
C ASP A 382 -9.58 -24.36 -34.71
N ARG A 383 -10.74 -23.73 -34.50
CA ARG A 383 -11.35 -22.82 -35.47
C ARG A 383 -10.93 -21.37 -35.22
N LEU A 384 -10.94 -20.93 -33.98
CA LEU A 384 -10.77 -19.51 -33.64
C LEU A 384 -9.32 -19.15 -33.30
N ALA A 385 -8.56 -20.03 -32.66
CA ALA A 385 -7.20 -19.71 -32.23
C ALA A 385 -6.26 -19.37 -33.39
N PRO A 386 -6.28 -20.08 -34.55
CA PRO A 386 -5.47 -19.71 -35.71
C PRO A 386 -5.78 -18.30 -36.22
N ARG A 387 -7.06 -17.91 -36.28
CA ARG A 387 -7.46 -16.57 -36.75
C ARG A 387 -6.93 -15.46 -35.84
N PHE A 388 -7.00 -15.66 -34.52
CA PHE A 388 -6.42 -14.71 -33.57
C PHE A 388 -4.90 -14.65 -33.66
N ALA A 389 -4.23 -15.79 -33.84
CA ALA A 389 -2.78 -15.84 -33.99
C ALA A 389 -2.30 -15.16 -35.28
N GLU A 390 -2.98 -15.40 -36.41
CA GLU A 390 -2.66 -14.75 -37.70
C GLU A 390 -2.81 -13.23 -37.61
N ALA A 391 -3.93 -12.73 -37.05
CA ALA A 391 -4.15 -11.31 -36.90
C ALA A 391 -3.12 -10.67 -35.94
N PHE A 392 -2.81 -11.34 -34.82
CA PHE A 392 -1.84 -10.87 -33.84
C PHE A 392 -0.40 -10.85 -34.37
N ALA A 393 -0.05 -11.82 -35.23
CA ALA A 393 1.26 -11.90 -35.86
C ALA A 393 1.45 -10.88 -37.00
N ALA A 394 0.36 -10.47 -37.66
CA ALA A 394 0.36 -9.52 -38.77
C ALA A 394 0.36 -8.05 -38.34
N ALA A 395 -0.13 -7.77 -37.12
CA ALA A 395 0.02 -6.49 -36.44
C ALA A 395 1.49 -6.23 -36.10
#